data_AF-A0A7J5PVI6-F1
#
_entry.id   AF-A0A7J5PVI6-F1
#
_cell.length_a   1.000
_cell.length_b   1.000
_cell.length_c   1.000
_cell.angle_alpha   90.00
_cell.angle_beta   90.00
_cell.angle_gamma   90.00
#
_symmetry.space_group_name_H-M   'P 1'
#
loop_
_entity.id
_entity.type
_entity.pdbx_description
1 polymer ?
#
loop_
_entity_poly.entity_id
_entity_poly.type
_entity_poly.pdbx_seq_one_letter_code
_entity_poly.pdbx_strand_id
1 'polypeptide(L)'
;MENLFLKKEQSVTFTGHRFIPYGKLSILKVALKSIILELYAKGYNNYYCGMAMGFDLLSAEVILSLKTEYKELRLIAVVPYCNQDERFSFADKRRYRSILNRADGTIILREDYCQGCLLRRNDYMLAHSNQVIAYFDGENKGGTFYTCRNAQAEGMPVINLY
;
A
#
# COMPACT_ATOMS: atom_id res chain seq x y z
N MET A 1 7.49 21.99 -3.35
CA MET A 1 7.47 20.52 -3.23
C MET A 1 8.62 20.02 -4.07
N GLU A 2 9.60 19.34 -3.47
CA GLU A 2 10.60 18.62 -4.26
C GLU A 2 9.87 17.61 -5.16
N ASN A 3 10.16 17.63 -6.46
CA ASN A 3 9.70 16.58 -7.35
C ASN A 3 10.42 15.30 -6.93
N LEU A 4 9.73 14.43 -6.18
CA LEU A 4 10.23 13.10 -5.86
C LEU A 4 10.44 12.33 -7.16
N PHE A 5 11.70 12.11 -7.54
CA PHE A 5 12.03 11.23 -8.64
C PHE A 5 11.95 9.78 -8.15
N LEU A 6 10.84 9.11 -8.47
CA LEU A 6 10.55 7.73 -8.08
C LEU A 6 10.83 6.78 -9.26
N LYS A 7 11.75 5.83 -9.07
CA LYS A 7 12.05 4.79 -10.07
C LYS A 7 11.15 3.59 -9.88
N LYS A 8 10.52 3.11 -10.94
CA LYS A 8 9.63 1.94 -10.91
C LYS A 8 10.36 0.69 -10.40
N GLU A 9 11.63 0.54 -10.74
CA GLU A 9 12.48 -0.61 -10.38
C GLU A 9 12.83 -0.67 -8.88
N GLN A 10 12.60 0.43 -8.16
CA GLN A 10 12.84 0.55 -6.72
C GLN A 10 11.52 0.65 -5.93
N SER A 11 10.39 0.29 -6.56
CA SER A 11 9.06 0.63 -6.07
C SER A 11 8.21 -0.60 -5.78
N VAL A 12 7.61 -0.61 -4.60
CA VAL A 12 6.76 -1.71 -4.10
C VAL A 12 5.33 -1.21 -3.94
N THR A 13 4.35 -2.05 -4.29
CA THR A 13 2.93 -1.81 -4.03
C THR A 13 2.40 -2.73 -2.95
N PHE A 14 1.63 -2.18 -2.02
CA PHE A 14 0.83 -2.96 -1.08
C PHE A 14 -0.56 -3.28 -1.62
N THR A 15 -1.07 -4.46 -1.32
CA THR A 15 -2.47 -4.81 -1.53
C THR A 15 -2.93 -5.85 -0.52
N GLY A 16 -4.15 -5.76 0.00
CA GLY A 16 -4.58 -6.76 0.96
C GLY A 16 -5.98 -6.56 1.53
N HIS A 17 -6.38 -7.52 2.35
CA HIS A 17 -7.70 -7.52 2.98
C HIS A 17 -7.93 -6.31 3.90
N ARG A 18 -9.18 -5.84 3.91
CA ARG A 18 -9.63 -4.73 4.76
C ARG A 18 -9.83 -5.13 6.21
N PHE A 19 -9.87 -6.43 6.48
CA PHE A 19 -9.97 -7.00 7.81
C PHE A 19 -8.76 -7.89 8.09
N ILE A 20 -8.16 -7.71 9.27
CA ILE A 20 -7.07 -8.55 9.77
C ILE A 20 -7.52 -9.05 11.15
N PRO A 21 -7.61 -10.37 11.38
CA PRO A 21 -7.95 -10.90 12.69
C PRO A 21 -6.96 -10.42 13.75
N TYR A 22 -7.47 -10.02 14.93
CA TYR A 22 -6.63 -9.48 16.01
C TYR A 22 -5.45 -10.41 16.36
N GLY A 23 -5.70 -11.72 16.44
CA GLY A 23 -4.66 -12.72 16.73
C GLY A 23 -3.56 -12.86 15.65
N LYS A 24 -3.82 -12.40 14.41
CA LYS A 24 -2.82 -12.39 13.32
C LYS A 24 -2.03 -11.09 13.24
N LEU A 25 -2.51 -10.00 13.87
CA LEU A 25 -1.99 -8.66 13.64
C LEU A 25 -0.51 -8.50 14.02
N SER A 26 -0.10 -9.03 15.18
CA SER A 26 1.29 -8.94 15.66
C SER A 26 2.26 -9.70 14.74
N ILE A 27 1.91 -10.94 14.40
CA ILE A 27 2.70 -11.82 13.52
C ILE A 27 2.82 -11.19 12.13
N LEU A 28 1.71 -10.71 11.57
CA LEU A 28 1.69 -10.03 10.28
C LEU A 28 2.57 -8.79 10.27
N LYS A 29 2.54 -7.97 11.34
CA LYS A 29 3.38 -6.78 11.46
C LYS A 29 4.87 -7.12 11.48
N VAL A 30 5.26 -8.20 12.17
CA VAL A 30 6.66 -8.68 12.20
C VAL A 30 7.09 -9.17 10.82
N ALA A 31 6.29 -10.02 10.18
CA ALA A 31 6.57 -10.54 8.84
C ALA A 31 6.70 -9.39 7.81
N LEU A 32 5.76 -8.44 7.85
CA LEU A 32 5.76 -7.27 6.98
C LEU A 32 7.02 -6.41 7.18
N LYS A 33 7.43 -6.17 8.43
CA LYS A 33 8.66 -5.44 8.73
C LYS A 33 9.88 -6.17 8.16
N SER A 34 9.97 -7.50 8.30
CA SER A 34 11.08 -8.29 7.74
C SER A 34 11.18 -8.12 6.23
N ILE A 35 10.07 -8.33 5.51
CA ILE A 35 10.04 -8.24 4.05
C ILE A 35 10.40 -6.83 3.56
N ILE A 36 9.90 -5.78 4.22
CA ILE A 36 10.26 -4.40 3.86
C ILE A 36 11.76 -4.17 4.01
N LEU A 37 12.38 -4.68 5.09
CA LEU A 37 13.82 -4.51 5.31
C LEU A 37 14.66 -5.33 4.31
N GLU A 38 14.21 -6.53 3.95
CA GLU A 38 14.85 -7.34 2.91
C GLU A 38 14.80 -6.67 1.53
N LEU A 39 13.67 -6.07 1.17
CA LEU A 39 13.52 -5.32 -0.07
C LEU A 39 14.32 -4.02 -0.01
N TYR A 40 14.34 -3.32 1.11
CA TYR A 40 15.17 -2.14 1.31
C TYR A 40 16.65 -2.45 1.08
N ALA A 41 17.17 -3.56 1.62
CA ALA A 41 18.54 -4.00 1.37
C ALA A 41 18.84 -4.30 -0.12
N LYS A 42 17.80 -4.57 -0.92
CA LYS A 42 17.88 -4.75 -2.39
C LYS A 42 17.66 -3.45 -3.17
N GLY A 43 17.53 -2.31 -2.49
CA GLY A 43 17.38 -0.99 -3.10
C GLY A 43 15.93 -0.55 -3.36
N TYR A 44 14.94 -1.23 -2.77
CA TYR A 44 13.54 -0.83 -2.86
C TYR A 44 13.20 0.19 -1.79
N ASN A 45 13.05 1.44 -2.22
CA ASN A 45 12.92 2.58 -1.32
C ASN A 45 11.55 3.25 -1.41
N ASN A 46 10.78 3.03 -2.48
CA ASN A 46 9.51 3.71 -2.70
C ASN A 46 8.34 2.74 -2.49
N TYR A 47 7.39 3.08 -1.63
CA TYR A 47 6.27 2.21 -1.28
C TYR A 47 4.94 2.89 -1.56
N TYR A 48 4.22 2.37 -2.54
CA TYR A 48 2.88 2.82 -2.90
C TYR A 48 1.85 2.12 -2.00
N CYS A 49 1.05 2.91 -1.30
CA CYS A 49 -0.04 2.45 -0.46
C CYS A 49 -1.37 3.00 -0.97
N GLY A 50 -2.38 2.14 -1.12
CA GLY A 50 -3.70 2.57 -1.55
C GLY A 50 -4.52 3.28 -0.46
N MET A 51 -4.04 3.27 0.78
CA MET A 51 -4.72 3.90 1.92
C MET A 51 -6.13 3.33 2.21
N ALA A 52 -6.45 2.13 1.71
CA ALA A 52 -7.65 1.43 2.14
C ALA A 52 -7.53 1.00 3.61
N MET A 53 -8.65 0.71 4.29
CA MET A 53 -8.62 0.10 5.63
C MET A 53 -7.88 -1.25 5.63
N GLY A 54 -7.51 -1.72 6.82
CA GLY A 54 -6.86 -3.02 7.00
C GLY A 54 -5.38 -2.99 6.62
N PHE A 55 -5.00 -3.85 5.67
CA PHE A 55 -3.59 -4.09 5.33
C PHE A 55 -2.86 -2.86 4.79
N ASP A 56 -3.52 -2.03 3.98
CA ASP A 56 -2.94 -0.79 3.46
C ASP A 56 -2.54 0.17 4.61
N LEU A 57 -3.44 0.48 5.56
CA LEU A 57 -3.11 1.34 6.71
C LEU A 57 -2.02 0.71 7.60
N LEU A 58 -2.09 -0.60 7.86
CA LEU A 58 -1.05 -1.30 8.61
C LEU A 58 0.33 -1.17 7.95
N SER A 59 0.39 -1.35 6.63
CA SER A 59 1.63 -1.29 5.86
C SER A 59 2.22 0.11 5.84
N ALA A 60 1.38 1.13 5.65
CA ALA A 60 1.79 2.52 5.75
C ALA A 60 2.36 2.86 7.14
N GLU A 61 1.70 2.40 8.22
CA GLU A 61 2.21 2.60 9.59
C GLU A 61 3.57 1.92 9.82
N VAL A 62 3.79 0.73 9.25
CA VAL A 62 5.09 0.05 9.32
C VAL A 62 6.16 0.85 8.59
N ILE A 63 5.91 1.31 7.36
CA ILE A 63 6.85 2.17 6.62
C ILE A 63 7.18 3.42 7.43
N LEU A 64 6.17 4.14 7.94
CA LEU A 64 6.37 5.34 8.75
C LEU A 64 7.16 5.08 10.04
N SER A 65 7.03 3.88 10.63
CA SER A 65 7.83 3.49 11.80
C SER A 65 9.28 3.20 11.44
N LEU A 66 9.55 2.61 10.27
CA LEU A 66 10.90 2.29 9.82
C LEU A 66 11.68 3.53 9.37
N LYS A 67 11.00 4.55 8.84
CA LYS A 67 11.60 5.82 8.41
C LYS A 67 12.33 6.59 9.53
N THR A 68 12.13 6.24 10.79
CA THR A 68 12.93 6.83 11.88
C THR A 68 14.41 6.44 11.75
N GLU A 69 14.68 5.22 11.26
CA GLU A 69 16.02 4.64 11.09
C GLU A 69 16.45 4.63 9.62
N TYR A 70 15.53 4.38 8.68
CA TYR A 70 15.81 4.23 7.25
C TYR A 70 15.27 5.42 6.45
N LYS A 71 16.06 6.50 6.37
CA LYS A 71 15.62 7.80 5.82
C LYS A 71 15.29 7.79 4.32
N GLU A 72 15.81 6.82 3.58
CA GLU A 72 15.53 6.70 2.14
C GLU A 72 14.16 6.05 1.85
N LEU A 73 13.55 5.37 2.83
CA LEU A 73 12.21 4.83 2.68
C LEU A 73 11.21 5.96 2.45
N ARG A 74 10.38 5.81 1.42
CA ARG A 74 9.34 6.76 1.03
C ARG A 74 7.99 6.06 1.00
N LEU A 75 6.99 6.69 1.62
CA LEU A 75 5.60 6.31 1.55
C LEU A 75 4.87 7.23 0.57
N ILE A 76 4.27 6.64 -0.46
CA ILE A 76 3.45 7.33 -1.45
C ILE A 76 2.00 6.88 -1.27
N ALA A 77 1.16 7.79 -0.79
CA ALA A 77 -0.26 7.56 -0.62
C ALA A 77 -0.98 7.74 -1.97
N VAL A 78 -1.61 6.69 -2.49
CA VAL A 78 -2.43 6.74 -3.71
C VAL A 78 -3.90 6.64 -3.34
N VAL A 79 -4.56 7.79 -3.36
CA VAL A 79 -5.96 7.94 -2.98
C VAL A 79 -6.82 7.97 -4.25
N PRO A 80 -7.85 7.12 -4.39
CA PRO A 80 -8.67 7.06 -5.59
C PRO A 80 -9.56 8.29 -5.76
N TYR A 81 -10.03 8.89 -4.66
CA TYR A 81 -10.82 10.13 -4.63
C TYR A 81 -10.73 10.83 -3.27
N CYS A 82 -10.96 12.15 -3.22
CA CYS A 82 -10.72 12.99 -2.04
C CYS A 82 -11.36 12.45 -0.74
N ASN A 83 -12.57 11.92 -0.82
CA ASN A 83 -13.36 11.47 0.33
C ASN A 83 -13.28 9.95 0.57
N GLN A 84 -12.18 9.26 0.21
CA GLN A 84 -12.08 7.81 0.38
C GLN A 84 -12.42 7.31 1.80
N ASP A 85 -12.08 8.07 2.83
CA ASP A 85 -12.26 7.68 4.23
C ASP A 85 -13.69 7.90 4.75
N GLU A 86 -14.64 8.37 3.92
CA GLU A 86 -16.01 8.74 4.35
C GLU A 86 -16.70 7.69 5.23
N ARG A 87 -16.53 6.42 4.87
CA ARG A 87 -17.16 5.24 5.51
C ARG A 87 -16.23 4.50 6.46
N PHE A 88 -15.04 5.03 6.72
CA PHE A 88 -14.10 4.39 7.64
C PHE A 88 -14.58 4.56 9.09
N SER A 89 -14.18 3.63 9.94
CA SER A 89 -14.37 3.75 11.39
C SER A 89 -13.68 5.03 11.92
N PHE A 90 -14.10 5.55 13.07
CA PHE A 90 -13.44 6.71 13.67
C PHE A 90 -11.93 6.46 13.89
N ALA A 91 -11.58 5.25 14.33
CA ALA A 91 -10.19 4.84 14.52
C ALA A 91 -9.42 4.85 13.19
N ASP A 92 -9.97 4.26 12.13
CA ASP A 92 -9.31 4.22 10.83
C ASP A 92 -9.23 5.58 10.14
N LYS A 93 -10.22 6.47 10.33
CA LYS A 93 -10.13 7.88 9.89
C LYS A 93 -8.95 8.59 10.55
N ARG A 94 -8.74 8.39 11.85
CA ARG A 94 -7.58 8.96 12.56
C ARG A 94 -6.26 8.41 12.03
N ARG A 95 -6.18 7.09 11.81
CA ARG A 95 -4.99 6.44 11.22
C ARG A 95 -4.72 6.98 9.82
N TYR A 96 -5.72 6.97 8.94
CA TYR A 96 -5.66 7.48 7.58
C TYR A 96 -5.14 8.92 7.52
N ARG A 97 -5.71 9.84 8.30
CA ARG A 97 -5.27 11.25 8.33
C ARG A 97 -3.84 11.42 8.87
N SER A 98 -3.49 10.67 9.92
CA SER A 98 -2.13 10.65 10.47
C SER A 98 -1.11 10.19 9.43
N ILE A 99 -1.45 9.15 8.66
CA ILE A 99 -0.60 8.63 7.59
C ILE A 99 -0.47 9.64 6.46
N LEU A 100 -1.56 10.21 5.95
CA LEU A 100 -1.52 11.21 4.88
C LEU A 100 -0.62 12.40 5.21
N ASN A 101 -0.71 12.91 6.44
CA ASN A 101 0.11 14.04 6.90
C ASN A 101 1.62 13.73 6.99
N ARG A 102 2.00 12.44 6.93
CA ARG A 102 3.38 11.96 7.11
C ARG A 102 3.93 11.23 5.87
N ALA A 103 3.10 11.04 4.86
CA ALA A 103 3.52 10.47 3.58
C ALA A 103 4.43 11.47 2.84
N ASP A 104 5.40 10.94 2.07
CA ASP A 104 6.31 11.77 1.28
C ASP A 104 5.62 12.35 0.04
N GLY A 105 4.62 11.63 -0.47
CA GLY A 105 3.79 12.06 -1.58
C GLY A 105 2.37 11.58 -1.41
N THR A 106 1.41 12.41 -1.83
CA THR A 106 0.00 12.03 -1.94
C THR A 106 -0.45 12.26 -3.36
N ILE A 107 -0.99 11.22 -3.99
CA ILE A 107 -1.55 11.24 -5.34
C ILE A 107 -3.04 11.01 -5.20
N ILE A 108 -3.83 11.99 -5.61
CA ILE A 108 -5.29 11.89 -5.66
C ILE A 108 -5.67 11.74 -7.13
N LEU A 109 -6.24 10.59 -7.50
CA LEU A 109 -6.53 10.30 -8.91
C LEU A 109 -7.78 11.01 -9.43
N ARG A 110 -8.72 11.34 -8.53
CA ARG A 110 -9.97 12.03 -8.85
C ARG A 110 -10.43 12.90 -7.70
N GLU A 111 -11.25 13.90 -8.01
CA GLU A 111 -11.96 14.67 -6.99
C GLU A 111 -13.07 13.81 -6.36
N ASP A 112 -14.02 13.34 -7.18
CA ASP A 112 -15.17 12.57 -6.72
C ASP A 112 -15.10 11.07 -7.03
N TYR A 113 -15.88 10.31 -6.25
CA TYR A 113 -16.14 8.91 -6.50
C TYR A 113 -16.70 8.68 -7.91
N CYS A 114 -16.23 7.63 -8.56
CA CYS A 114 -16.89 7.05 -9.72
C CYS A 114 -16.75 5.54 -9.71
N GLN A 115 -17.63 4.86 -10.45
CA GLN A 115 -17.50 3.43 -10.65
C GLN A 115 -16.12 3.10 -11.24
N GLY A 116 -15.43 2.14 -10.61
CA GLY A 116 -14.11 1.68 -11.02
C GLY A 116 -12.92 2.49 -10.48
N CYS A 117 -13.11 3.61 -9.78
CA CYS A 117 -11.99 4.42 -9.26
C CYS A 117 -11.02 3.63 -8.36
N LEU A 118 -11.53 2.68 -7.56
CA LEU A 118 -10.71 1.86 -6.68
C LEU A 118 -9.79 0.90 -7.45
N LEU A 119 -10.26 0.36 -8.59
CA LEU A 119 -9.44 -0.52 -9.43
C LEU A 119 -8.43 0.30 -10.24
N ARG A 120 -8.84 1.45 -10.78
CA ARG A 120 -7.91 2.39 -11.43
C ARG A 120 -6.77 2.82 -10.52
N ARG A 121 -7.06 2.97 -9.22
CA ARG A 121 -6.05 3.21 -8.20
C ARG A 121 -5.07 2.05 -8.08
N ASN A 122 -5.55 0.81 -8.08
CA ASN A 122 -4.67 -0.37 -8.09
C ASN A 122 -3.83 -0.44 -9.37
N ASP A 123 -4.42 -0.14 -10.54
CA ASP A 123 -3.72 -0.12 -11.83
C ASP A 123 -2.60 0.94 -11.81
N TYR A 124 -2.88 2.13 -11.28
CA TYR A 124 -1.88 3.18 -11.09
C TYR A 124 -0.71 2.68 -10.24
N MET A 125 -0.99 2.04 -9.10
CA MET A 125 0.03 1.52 -8.20
C MET A 125 0.92 0.46 -8.88
N LEU A 126 0.32 -0.48 -9.63
CA LEU A 126 1.05 -1.49 -10.40
C LEU A 126 1.90 -0.86 -11.50
N ALA A 127 1.36 0.12 -12.24
CA ALA A 127 2.09 0.80 -13.30
C ALA A 127 3.39 1.47 -12.81
N HIS A 128 3.44 1.86 -11.52
CA HIS A 128 4.56 2.56 -10.89
C HIS A 128 5.41 1.68 -9.95
N SER A 129 5.16 0.36 -9.91
CA SER A 129 5.89 -0.58 -9.05
C SER A 129 6.47 -1.74 -9.86
N ASN A 130 7.44 -2.46 -9.29
CA ASN A 130 7.99 -3.70 -9.85
C ASN A 130 7.93 -4.87 -8.86
N GLN A 131 7.32 -4.68 -7.70
CA GLN A 131 7.13 -5.71 -6.68
C GLN A 131 5.80 -5.47 -5.96
N VAL A 132 5.10 -6.56 -5.61
CA VAL A 132 3.91 -6.51 -4.77
C VAL A 132 4.16 -7.21 -3.43
N ILE A 133 3.71 -6.59 -2.34
CA ILE A 133 3.50 -7.26 -1.06
C ILE A 133 1.99 -7.36 -0.83
N ALA A 134 1.51 -8.59 -0.69
CA ALA A 134 0.10 -8.90 -0.55
C ALA A 134 -0.25 -9.46 0.83
N TYR A 135 -1.45 -9.17 1.30
CA TYR A 135 -2.14 -9.96 2.34
C TYR A 135 -3.44 -10.50 1.75
N PHE A 136 -3.36 -11.68 1.16
CA PHE A 136 -4.39 -12.25 0.30
C PHE A 136 -4.64 -13.74 0.58
N ASP A 137 -5.88 -14.11 0.84
CA ASP A 137 -6.29 -15.47 1.20
C ASP A 137 -6.49 -16.43 0.01
N GLY A 138 -6.30 -15.94 -1.21
CA GLY A 138 -6.50 -16.73 -2.43
C GLY A 138 -7.94 -16.74 -2.94
N GLU A 139 -8.89 -16.02 -2.31
CA GLU A 139 -10.25 -15.92 -2.84
C GLU A 139 -10.27 -15.20 -4.20
N ASN A 140 -10.85 -15.81 -5.24
CA ASN A 140 -10.91 -15.25 -6.60
C ASN A 140 -11.92 -14.10 -6.77
N LYS A 141 -11.99 -13.16 -5.83
CA LYS A 141 -12.89 -12.00 -5.83
C LYS A 141 -12.26 -10.81 -5.11
N GLY A 142 -12.75 -9.61 -5.44
CA GLY A 142 -12.37 -8.38 -4.76
C GLY A 142 -11.10 -7.71 -5.30
N GLY A 143 -10.78 -6.55 -4.71
CA GLY A 143 -9.70 -5.68 -5.18
C GLY A 143 -8.30 -6.30 -5.05
N THR A 144 -8.05 -7.08 -3.99
CA THR A 144 -6.76 -7.74 -3.77
C THR A 144 -6.49 -8.82 -4.81
N PHE A 145 -7.48 -9.68 -5.09
CA PHE A 145 -7.41 -10.67 -6.16
C PHE A 145 -7.13 -10.00 -7.51
N TYR A 146 -7.88 -8.94 -7.84
CA TYR A 146 -7.67 -8.17 -9.06
C TYR A 146 -6.22 -7.68 -9.18
N THR A 147 -5.66 -7.07 -8.13
CA THR A 147 -4.29 -6.56 -8.12
C THR A 147 -3.26 -7.67 -8.26
N CYS A 148 -3.37 -8.75 -7.47
CA CYS A 148 -2.43 -9.88 -7.53
C CYS A 148 -2.45 -10.57 -8.89
N ARG A 149 -3.63 -10.81 -9.45
CA ARG A 149 -3.79 -11.42 -10.78
C ARG A 149 -3.16 -10.55 -11.87
N ASN A 150 -3.41 -9.24 -11.85
CA ASN A 150 -2.86 -8.33 -12.85
C ASN A 150 -1.33 -8.20 -12.72
N ALA A 151 -0.81 -8.13 -11.48
CA ALA A 151 0.64 -8.16 -11.24
C ALA A 151 1.30 -9.41 -11.82
N GLN A 152 0.71 -10.59 -11.58
CA GLN A 152 1.20 -11.86 -12.13
C GLN A 152 1.14 -11.89 -13.66
N ALA A 153 0.07 -11.37 -14.26
CA ALA A 153 -0.07 -11.27 -15.71
C ALA A 153 1.01 -10.37 -16.36
N GLU A 154 1.50 -9.37 -15.61
CA GLU A 154 2.61 -8.50 -16.02
C GLU A 154 3.99 -9.04 -15.64
N GLY A 155 4.09 -10.27 -15.10
CA GLY A 155 5.34 -10.86 -14.65
C GLY A 155 5.94 -10.21 -13.39
N MET A 156 5.15 -9.43 -12.66
CA MET A 156 5.59 -8.77 -11.44
C MET A 156 5.53 -9.75 -10.25
N PRO A 157 6.61 -9.93 -9.48
CA PRO A 157 6.62 -10.81 -8.33
C PRO A 157 5.63 -10.36 -7.24
N VAL A 158 4.97 -11.33 -6.60
CA VAL A 158 4.03 -11.11 -5.49
C VAL A 158 4.52 -11.88 -4.27
N ILE A 159 4.84 -11.17 -3.18
CA ILE A 159 5.14 -11.77 -1.87
C ILE A 159 3.85 -11.73 -1.05
N ASN A 160 3.25 -12.88 -0.76
CA ASN A 160 1.99 -12.97 -0.03
C ASN A 160 2.22 -13.36 1.45
N LEU A 161 1.59 -12.64 2.38
CA LEU A 161 1.77 -12.74 3.84
C LEU A 161 0.55 -13.32 4.59
N TYR A 162 -0.38 -14.00 3.90
CA TYR A 162 -1.65 -14.46 4.49
C TYR A 162 -1.56 -15.73 5.37
#